data_AF-A0A382XVV0-F1
#
_entry.id   AF-A0A382XVV0-F1
#
_cell.length_a   1.000
_cell.length_b   1.000
_cell.length_c   1.000
_cell.angle_alpha   90.00
_cell.angle_beta   90.00
_cell.angle_gamma   90.00
#
_symmetry.space_group_name_H-M   'P 1'
#
loop_
_entity.id
_entity.type
_entity.pdbx_description
1 polymer ?
#
loop_
_entity_poly.entity_id
_entity_poly.type
_entity_poly.pdbx_seq_one_letter_code
_entity_poly.pdbx_strand_id
1 'polypeptide(L)'
;MRTYKAKYFLSMFFCLFISATLSSAQEKIKINFDNKASIKDWEFIDEAPKNLGDAGPSTWEIKKGPLDGNSLFQGSNIWGSKADTCLMGTFAIYKAEKFREFTIEMDVFAADNDGMGITWAYESTKKHYRVIMINDGWPEVPVDKIKGPFMKIQKRVSDDKPWYELIEAEK
;
A
#
# COMPACT_ATOMS: atom_id res chain seq x y z
N MET A 1 -58.74 -22.40 -58.35
CA MET A 1 -58.09 -22.38 -57.02
C MET A 1 -56.58 -22.27 -57.23
N ARG A 2 -56.00 -21.07 -57.08
CA ARG A 2 -54.60 -20.77 -57.42
C ARG A 2 -53.92 -20.26 -56.15
N THR A 3 -52.99 -21.04 -55.62
CA THR A 3 -52.25 -20.77 -54.37
C THR A 3 -51.14 -19.75 -54.60
N TYR A 4 -51.13 -18.67 -53.81
CA TYR A 4 -50.03 -17.71 -53.74
C TYR A 4 -48.94 -18.23 -52.81
N LYS A 5 -47.69 -18.32 -53.30
CA LYS A 5 -46.51 -18.54 -52.44
C LYS A 5 -45.93 -17.17 -52.05
N ALA A 6 -46.07 -16.78 -50.79
CA ALA A 6 -45.34 -15.65 -50.23
C ALA A 6 -43.90 -16.09 -49.96
N LYS A 7 -42.91 -15.38 -50.54
CA LYS A 7 -41.49 -15.52 -50.19
C LYS A 7 -41.19 -14.52 -49.07
N TYR A 8 -40.91 -15.02 -47.87
CA TYR A 8 -40.42 -14.20 -46.77
C TYR A 8 -38.95 -13.83 -47.02
N PHE A 9 -38.66 -12.56 -47.22
CA PHE A 9 -37.29 -12.03 -47.20
C PHE A 9 -36.93 -11.73 -45.73
N LEU A 10 -36.07 -12.55 -45.15
CA LEU A 10 -35.53 -12.33 -43.82
C LEU A 10 -34.36 -11.33 -43.93
N SER A 11 -34.63 -10.05 -43.65
CA SER A 11 -33.57 -9.04 -43.58
C SER A 11 -32.89 -9.11 -42.22
N MET A 12 -31.72 -9.73 -42.15
CA MET A 12 -30.92 -9.85 -40.94
C MET A 12 -30.13 -8.54 -40.75
N PHE A 13 -30.61 -7.65 -39.88
CA PHE A 13 -29.84 -6.48 -39.46
C PHE A 13 -28.73 -6.93 -38.50
N PHE A 14 -27.48 -6.90 -38.95
CA PHE A 14 -26.32 -7.14 -38.10
C PHE A 14 -25.92 -5.82 -37.44
N CYS A 15 -26.41 -5.55 -36.23
CA CYS A 15 -25.94 -4.41 -35.43
C CYS A 15 -24.55 -4.73 -34.88
N LEU A 16 -23.51 -4.27 -35.59
CA LEU A 16 -22.13 -4.31 -35.13
C LEU A 16 -21.95 -3.23 -34.04
N PHE A 17 -22.13 -3.60 -32.78
CA PHE A 17 -21.76 -2.75 -31.65
C PHE A 17 -20.24 -2.71 -31.55
N ILE A 18 -19.62 -1.68 -32.15
CA ILE A 18 -18.22 -1.36 -31.90
C ILE A 18 -18.18 -0.68 -30.52
N SER A 19 -17.93 -1.48 -29.48
CA SER A 19 -17.55 -0.96 -28.17
C SER A 19 -16.14 -0.38 -28.29
N ALA A 20 -16.05 0.90 -28.67
CA ALA A 20 -14.79 1.63 -28.57
C ALA A 20 -14.45 1.78 -27.08
N THR A 21 -13.58 0.93 -26.57
CA THR A 21 -12.97 1.13 -25.26
C THR A 21 -12.00 2.30 -25.38
N LEU A 22 -12.49 3.50 -25.04
CA LEU A 22 -11.64 4.66 -24.78
C LEU A 22 -10.76 4.31 -23.58
N SER A 23 -9.52 3.88 -23.84
CA SER A 23 -8.49 3.81 -22.81
C SER A 23 -8.10 5.25 -22.47
N SER A 24 -8.75 5.87 -21.48
CA SER A 24 -8.24 7.11 -20.92
C SER A 24 -6.90 6.79 -20.26
N ALA A 25 -5.81 7.43 -20.69
CA ALA A 25 -4.59 7.43 -19.90
C ALA A 25 -4.96 7.98 -18.51
N GLN A 26 -4.87 7.13 -17.48
CA GLN A 26 -5.14 7.55 -16.12
C GLN A 26 -4.12 8.63 -15.75
N GLU A 27 -4.61 9.76 -15.25
CA GLU A 27 -3.76 10.88 -14.89
C GLU A 27 -2.78 10.45 -13.78
N LYS A 28 -1.48 10.72 -13.98
CA LYS A 28 -0.48 10.49 -12.95
C LYS A 28 -0.68 11.51 -11.84
N ILE A 29 -1.15 11.07 -10.68
CA ILE A 29 -1.25 11.92 -9.50
C ILE A 29 0.14 12.02 -8.87
N LYS A 30 0.65 13.24 -8.71
CA LYS A 30 1.89 13.50 -7.99
C LYS A 30 1.56 13.98 -6.58
N ILE A 31 1.92 13.17 -5.58
CA ILE A 31 1.86 13.56 -4.17
C ILE A 31 3.28 13.89 -3.73
N ASN A 32 3.51 15.14 -3.29
CA ASN A 32 4.76 15.58 -2.71
C ASN A 32 4.51 16.39 -1.42
N PHE A 33 5.58 16.64 -0.67
CA PHE A 33 5.50 17.36 0.61
C PHE A 33 6.11 18.77 0.53
N ASP A 34 6.35 19.29 -0.68
CA ASP A 34 6.91 20.63 -0.91
C ASP A 34 6.04 21.74 -0.30
N ASN A 35 4.72 21.53 -0.35
CA ASN A 35 3.75 22.37 0.34
C ASN A 35 3.34 21.73 1.67
N LYS A 36 3.61 22.40 2.80
CA LYS A 36 3.25 21.90 4.14
C LYS A 36 1.75 21.67 4.34
N ALA A 37 0.89 22.33 3.57
CA ALA A 37 -0.55 22.09 3.61
C ALA A 37 -0.94 20.68 3.11
N SER A 38 -0.04 19.98 2.40
CA SER A 38 -0.26 18.59 1.95
C SER A 38 -0.54 17.62 3.11
N ILE A 39 -0.04 17.90 4.32
CA ILE A 39 -0.20 17.02 5.48
C ILE A 39 -1.67 16.83 5.89
N LYS A 40 -2.56 17.77 5.53
CA LYS A 40 -3.99 17.71 5.87
C LYS A 40 -4.71 16.51 5.24
N ASP A 41 -4.17 16.00 4.14
CA ASP A 41 -4.73 14.89 3.38
C ASP A 41 -4.22 13.54 3.91
N TRP A 42 -3.41 13.54 4.97
CA TRP A 42 -2.80 12.38 5.58
C TRP A 42 -3.28 12.18 7.02
N GLU A 43 -3.43 10.91 7.39
CA GLU A 43 -3.73 10.47 8.76
C GLU A 43 -2.53 9.68 9.29
N PHE A 44 -2.02 10.05 10.46
CA PHE A 44 -0.92 9.35 11.12
C PHE A 44 -1.47 8.42 12.20
N ILE A 45 -1.10 7.15 12.10
CA ILE A 45 -1.67 6.09 12.94
C ILE A 45 -0.53 5.24 13.47
N ASP A 46 -0.47 5.08 14.78
CA ASP A 46 0.44 4.10 15.40
C ASP A 46 -0.27 2.75 15.56
N GLU A 47 0.51 1.67 15.44
CA GLU A 47 0.05 0.35 15.87
C GLU A 47 -0.39 0.38 17.34
N ALA A 48 -1.33 -0.51 17.69
CA ALA A 48 -1.84 -0.62 19.05
C ALA A 48 -0.69 -0.83 20.04
N PRO A 49 -0.61 -0.07 21.15
CA PRO A 49 0.52 -0.14 22.09
C PRO A 49 0.82 -1.54 22.62
N LYS A 50 -0.21 -2.40 22.75
CA LYS A 50 -0.07 -3.80 23.18
C LYS A 50 0.79 -4.66 22.23
N ASN A 51 0.86 -4.29 20.95
CA ASN A 51 1.56 -5.04 19.93
C ASN A 51 3.03 -4.63 19.81
N LEU A 52 3.38 -3.42 20.29
CA LEU A 52 4.68 -2.78 20.10
C LEU A 52 5.65 -3.08 21.25
N GLY A 53 6.95 -3.15 20.92
CA GLY A 53 8.04 -3.11 21.90
C GLY A 53 8.22 -1.71 22.48
N ASP A 54 8.28 -0.71 21.60
CA ASP A 54 8.30 0.71 21.93
C ASP A 54 7.02 1.37 21.39
N ALA A 55 6.19 1.90 22.28
CA ALA A 55 4.93 2.52 21.93
C ALA A 55 5.09 4.01 21.58
N GLY A 56 4.16 4.52 20.78
CA GLY A 56 4.11 5.93 20.38
C GLY A 56 3.73 6.94 21.49
N PRO A 57 3.47 8.19 21.12
CA PRO A 57 3.16 8.62 19.75
C PRO A 57 4.38 8.72 18.81
N SER A 58 4.17 8.42 17.53
CA SER A 58 5.12 8.76 16.47
C SER A 58 5.22 10.27 16.25
N THR A 59 6.43 10.71 15.89
CA THR A 59 6.68 12.09 15.46
C THR A 59 6.73 12.13 13.94
N TRP A 60 5.89 12.97 13.35
CA TRP A 60 5.80 13.20 11.91
C TRP A 60 5.97 14.68 11.60
N GLU A 61 6.83 15.01 10.63
CA GLU A 61 7.08 16.38 10.22
C GLU A 61 7.39 16.48 8.72
N ILE A 62 7.04 17.61 8.11
CA ILE A 62 7.51 17.95 6.78
C ILE A 62 8.77 18.80 6.93
N LYS A 63 9.89 18.29 6.42
CA LYS A 63 11.18 19.00 6.44
C LYS A 63 12.01 18.74 5.20
N LYS A 64 13.07 19.54 5.03
CA LYS A 64 14.10 19.28 4.03
C LYS A 64 14.90 18.05 4.46
N GLY A 65 15.05 17.10 3.55
CA GLY A 65 15.79 15.86 3.77
C GLY A 65 16.75 15.56 2.62
N PRO A 66 17.25 14.32 2.55
CA PRO A 66 18.15 13.87 1.49
C PRO A 66 17.49 13.71 0.11
N LEU A 67 16.16 13.62 0.08
CA LEU A 67 15.38 13.59 -1.16
C LEU A 67 15.18 15.00 -1.73
N ASP A 68 14.84 15.07 -3.01
CA ASP A 68 14.49 16.34 -3.67
C ASP A 68 13.27 16.99 -3.01
N GLY A 69 13.29 18.32 -2.89
CA GLY A 69 12.20 19.05 -2.23
C GLY A 69 12.11 18.82 -0.72
N ASN A 70 10.94 19.04 -0.15
CA ASN A 70 10.61 18.64 1.23
C ASN A 70 10.04 17.21 1.23
N SER A 71 10.23 16.50 2.34
CA SER A 71 9.75 15.13 2.54
C SER A 71 8.98 15.02 3.85
N LEU A 72 8.06 14.05 3.89
CA LEU A 72 7.48 13.59 5.15
C LEU A 72 8.53 12.74 5.88
N PHE A 73 8.85 13.13 7.10
CA PHE A 73 9.80 12.46 7.97
C PHE A 73 9.08 11.86 9.17
N GLN A 74 9.36 10.59 9.44
CA GLN A 74 9.02 9.89 10.66
C GLN A 74 10.28 9.85 11.54
N GLY A 75 10.17 10.26 12.80
CA GLY A 75 11.32 10.42 13.70
C GLY A 75 11.30 9.58 14.98
N SER A 76 10.33 8.69 15.15
CA SER A 76 10.18 7.91 16.39
C SER A 76 10.63 6.47 16.21
N ASN A 77 11.29 5.92 17.23
CA ASN A 77 11.73 4.53 17.27
C ASN A 77 10.56 3.56 17.55
N ILE A 78 9.70 3.30 16.57
CA ILE A 78 8.50 2.46 16.69
C ILE A 78 8.49 1.42 15.56
N TRP A 79 9.19 0.30 15.79
CA TRP A 79 9.66 -0.56 14.69
C TRP A 79 9.32 -2.05 14.85
N GLY A 80 9.11 -2.54 16.07
CA GLY A 80 9.03 -3.99 16.34
C GLY A 80 7.87 -4.42 17.22
N SER A 81 7.47 -5.69 17.07
CA SER A 81 6.60 -6.36 18.03
C SER A 81 7.25 -6.41 19.42
N LYS A 82 6.49 -6.53 20.51
CA LYS A 82 7.06 -6.68 21.87
C LYS A 82 8.09 -7.80 22.05
N ALA A 83 7.94 -8.89 21.29
CA ALA A 83 8.86 -10.02 21.32
C ALA A 83 10.04 -9.89 20.34
N ASP A 84 10.12 -8.77 19.63
CA ASP A 84 11.16 -8.47 18.66
C ASP A 84 11.27 -9.46 17.48
N THR A 85 10.10 -9.88 16.96
CA THR A 85 10.00 -10.98 15.97
C THR A 85 9.32 -10.60 14.65
N CYS A 86 8.75 -9.39 14.55
CA CYS A 86 8.02 -8.93 13.39
C CYS A 86 7.99 -7.40 13.32
N LEU A 87 8.30 -6.83 12.15
CA LEU A 87 8.23 -5.39 11.94
C LEU A 87 6.79 -4.94 12.18
N MET A 88 6.63 -4.02 13.12
CA MET A 88 5.40 -3.30 13.42
C MET A 88 5.69 -1.81 13.21
N GLY A 89 4.73 -0.93 13.46
CA GLY A 89 5.10 0.48 13.50
C GLY A 89 3.96 1.44 13.31
N THR A 90 4.32 2.55 12.67
CA THR A 90 3.44 3.68 12.40
C THR A 90 3.17 3.80 10.91
N PHE A 91 2.04 4.40 10.58
CA PHE A 91 1.53 4.50 9.23
C PHE A 91 1.17 5.96 8.93
N ALA A 92 1.55 6.43 7.74
CA ALA A 92 0.96 7.61 7.12
C ALA A 92 -0.03 7.14 6.06
N ILE A 93 -1.32 7.41 6.25
CA ILE A 93 -2.40 6.97 5.36
C ILE A 93 -2.94 8.17 4.61
N TYR A 94 -2.86 8.15 3.27
CA TYR A 94 -3.46 9.17 2.41
C TYR A 94 -4.99 9.01 2.36
N LYS A 95 -5.73 10.08 2.60
CA LYS A 95 -7.21 10.08 2.77
C LYS A 95 -7.97 10.88 1.73
N ALA A 96 -7.30 11.70 0.93
CA ALA A 96 -7.98 12.57 -0.02
C ALA A 96 -8.64 11.82 -1.19
N GLU A 97 -8.10 10.65 -1.57
CA GLU A 97 -8.64 9.83 -2.66
C GLU A 97 -8.47 8.33 -2.39
N LYS A 98 -9.32 7.50 -3.02
CA LYS A 98 -9.23 6.03 -2.98
C LYS A 98 -8.92 5.49 -4.37
N PHE A 99 -7.96 4.57 -4.43
CA PHE A 99 -7.53 3.91 -5.65
C PHE A 99 -7.93 2.43 -5.63
N ARG A 100 -8.31 1.89 -6.79
CA ARG A 100 -8.67 0.47 -6.95
C ARG A 100 -7.62 -0.31 -7.73
N GLU A 101 -7.24 0.21 -8.89
CA GLU A 101 -6.16 -0.29 -9.73
C GLU A 101 -5.15 0.85 -9.87
N PHE A 102 -3.90 0.59 -9.50
CA PHE A 102 -2.88 1.63 -9.44
C PHE A 102 -1.47 1.03 -9.60
N THR A 103 -0.57 1.88 -10.06
CA THR A 103 0.88 1.71 -9.91
C THR A 103 1.35 2.82 -8.98
N ILE A 104 2.20 2.48 -8.02
CA ILE A 104 2.81 3.46 -7.10
C ILE A 104 4.32 3.48 -7.32
N GLU A 105 4.86 4.70 -7.42
CA GLU A 105 6.29 4.99 -7.42
C GLU A 105 6.53 5.90 -6.21
N MET A 106 7.56 5.60 -5.40
CA MET A 106 7.86 6.35 -4.19
C MET A 106 9.36 6.47 -4.01
N ASP A 107 9.82 7.70 -3.80
CA ASP A 107 11.18 7.97 -3.35
C ASP A 107 11.22 7.85 -1.82
N VAL A 108 12.10 6.99 -1.31
CA VAL A 108 12.25 6.74 0.12
C VAL A 108 13.71 6.86 0.53
N PHE A 109 13.92 7.34 1.75
CA PHE A 109 15.23 7.37 2.39
C PHE A 109 15.07 6.90 3.84
N ALA A 110 15.86 5.91 4.24
CA ALA A 110 16.02 5.50 5.62
C ALA A 110 17.36 6.01 6.15
N ALA A 111 17.35 6.68 7.30
CA ALA A 111 18.57 7.22 7.92
C ALA A 111 19.42 6.15 8.63
N ASP A 112 18.83 4.98 8.88
CA ASP A 112 19.45 3.81 9.46
C ASP A 112 18.88 2.54 8.80
N ASN A 113 19.13 1.37 9.38
CA ASN A 113 18.78 0.05 8.88
C ASN A 113 17.32 -0.40 9.20
N ASP A 114 16.46 0.53 9.59
CA ASP A 114 15.05 0.29 9.95
C ASP A 114 14.16 -0.18 8.79
N GLY A 115 13.05 -0.81 9.15
CA GLY A 115 12.02 -1.26 8.21
C GLY A 115 11.21 -0.11 7.61
N MET A 116 11.11 -0.05 6.28
CA MET A 116 10.36 0.96 5.52
C MET A 116 9.50 0.30 4.43
N GLY A 117 8.33 0.86 4.14
CA GLY A 117 7.43 0.22 3.18
C GLY A 117 6.21 1.03 2.77
N ILE A 118 5.35 0.40 1.97
CA ILE A 118 4.06 0.94 1.51
C ILE A 118 2.96 0.06 2.07
N THR A 119 1.88 0.68 2.54
CA THR A 119 0.66 0.00 2.97
C THR A 119 -0.50 0.38 2.03
N TRP A 120 -1.32 -0.60 1.64
CA TRP A 120 -2.50 -0.37 0.80
C TRP A 120 -3.71 -1.18 1.27
N ALA A 121 -4.88 -0.85 0.69
CA ALA A 121 -6.19 -1.35 1.11
C ALA A 121 -6.36 -1.28 2.64
N TYR A 122 -5.95 -0.15 3.21
CA TYR A 122 -5.94 0.06 4.65
C TYR A 122 -7.36 0.30 5.17
N GLU A 123 -7.81 -0.59 6.05
CA GLU A 123 -9.05 -0.42 6.82
C GLU A 123 -8.75 -0.15 8.29
N SER A 124 -7.68 -0.75 8.82
CA SER A 124 -7.19 -0.53 10.18
C SER A 124 -5.78 -1.11 10.35
N THR A 125 -5.18 -0.92 11.53
CA THR A 125 -3.92 -1.59 11.92
C THR A 125 -4.03 -3.11 11.92
N LYS A 126 -5.26 -3.68 11.92
CA LYS A 126 -5.52 -5.13 11.88
C LYS A 126 -5.85 -5.66 10.49
N LYS A 127 -6.05 -4.77 9.50
CA LYS A 127 -6.49 -5.16 8.16
C LYS A 127 -5.97 -4.18 7.11
N HIS A 128 -4.92 -4.62 6.45
CA HIS A 128 -4.26 -3.94 5.34
C HIS A 128 -3.30 -4.92 4.67
N TYR A 129 -2.74 -4.51 3.54
CA TYR A 129 -1.59 -5.18 2.93
C TYR A 129 -0.39 -4.25 3.00
N ARG A 130 0.80 -4.83 2.99
CA ARG A 130 2.03 -4.05 2.95
C ARG A 130 3.09 -4.71 2.09
N VAL A 131 3.95 -3.88 1.54
CA VAL A 131 5.30 -4.25 1.14
C VAL A 131 6.22 -3.60 2.15
N ILE A 132 7.11 -4.38 2.75
CA ILE A 132 8.01 -3.93 3.80
C ILE A 132 9.42 -4.41 3.48
N MET A 133 10.36 -3.50 3.58
CA MET A 133 11.76 -3.71 3.25
C MET A 133 12.60 -3.39 4.48
N ILE A 134 13.68 -4.13 4.68
CA ILE A 134 14.68 -3.82 5.71
C ILE A 134 16.06 -4.14 5.16
N ASN A 135 17.03 -3.27 5.45
CA ASN A 135 18.44 -3.46 5.11
C ASN A 135 19.26 -3.82 6.37
N ASP A 136 18.70 -4.71 7.19
CA ASP A 136 19.32 -5.26 8.40
C ASP A 136 19.12 -6.77 8.43
N GLY A 137 19.93 -7.46 9.23
CA GLY A 137 19.73 -8.87 9.58
C GLY A 137 18.53 -9.10 10.50
N TRP A 138 17.77 -8.10 10.90
CA TRP A 138 16.64 -8.26 11.81
C TRP A 138 15.41 -8.92 11.13
N PRO A 139 14.53 -9.66 11.86
CA PRO A 139 14.66 -10.08 13.27
C PRO A 139 15.57 -11.29 13.44
N GLU A 140 16.15 -11.44 14.64
CA GLU A 140 16.96 -12.62 14.98
C GLU A 140 16.09 -13.89 14.99
N VAL A 141 14.86 -13.79 15.48
CA VAL A 141 13.89 -14.92 15.55
C VAL A 141 12.58 -14.56 14.83
N PRO A 142 12.57 -14.58 13.48
CA PRO A 142 11.40 -14.20 12.69
C PRO A 142 10.24 -15.17 12.89
N VAL A 143 9.02 -14.64 13.05
CA VAL A 143 7.79 -15.46 13.08
C VAL A 143 7.59 -16.25 11.78
N ASP A 144 7.99 -15.67 10.65
CA ASP A 144 7.87 -16.26 9.31
C ASP A 144 9.13 -17.03 8.86
N LYS A 145 10.12 -17.19 9.75
CA LYS A 145 11.42 -17.83 9.46
C LYS A 145 12.26 -17.11 8.40
N ILE A 146 11.92 -15.88 8.02
CA ILE A 146 12.67 -15.07 7.06
C ILE A 146 13.37 -13.93 7.79
N LYS A 147 14.67 -14.09 7.99
CA LYS A 147 15.59 -13.08 8.50
C LYS A 147 15.94 -12.08 7.40
N GLY A 148 16.20 -10.81 7.76
CA GLY A 148 16.65 -9.79 6.81
C GLY A 148 18.10 -9.99 6.33
N PRO A 149 18.56 -9.18 5.35
CA PRO A 149 17.77 -8.19 4.61
C PRO A 149 16.67 -8.86 3.76
N PHE A 150 15.57 -8.14 3.54
CA PHE A 150 14.48 -8.66 2.72
C PHE A 150 13.61 -7.54 2.14
N MET A 151 12.85 -7.91 1.12
CA MET A 151 11.57 -7.29 0.79
C MET A 151 10.46 -8.33 0.96
N LYS A 152 9.35 -7.97 1.61
CA LYS A 152 8.21 -8.88 1.81
C LYS A 152 6.91 -8.22 1.44
N ILE A 153 6.05 -8.95 0.73
CA ILE A 153 4.64 -8.63 0.54
C ILE A 153 3.85 -9.44 1.56
N GLN A 154 3.02 -8.76 2.35
CA GLN A 154 2.31 -9.35 3.47
C GLN A 154 0.88 -8.82 3.58
N LYS A 155 -0.01 -9.65 4.11
CA LYS A 155 -1.37 -9.28 4.50
C LYS A 155 -1.48 -9.29 6.01
N ARG A 156 -2.00 -8.23 6.61
CA ARG A 156 -2.35 -8.22 8.03
C ARG A 156 -3.60 -9.07 8.26
N VAL A 157 -3.52 -10.03 9.17
CA VAL A 157 -4.59 -11.00 9.45
C VAL A 157 -5.09 -10.98 10.90
N SER A 158 -4.30 -10.47 11.85
CA SER A 158 -4.66 -10.49 13.28
C SER A 158 -3.93 -9.43 14.11
N ASP A 159 -4.41 -9.23 15.34
CA ASP A 159 -3.72 -8.52 16.42
C ASP A 159 -2.87 -9.46 17.29
N ASP A 160 -3.02 -10.76 17.11
CA ASP A 160 -2.28 -11.81 17.78
C ASP A 160 -1.40 -12.55 16.77
N LYS A 161 -0.45 -13.35 17.25
CA LYS A 161 0.38 -14.17 16.38
C LYS A 161 -0.48 -15.22 15.63
N PRO A 162 -0.29 -15.42 14.32
CA PRO A 162 0.54 -14.63 13.42
C PRO A 162 -0.15 -13.31 13.04
N TRP A 163 0.56 -12.18 13.15
CA TRP A 163 0.00 -10.86 12.79
C TRP A 163 -0.15 -10.69 11.28
N TYR A 164 0.80 -11.22 10.53
CA TYR A 164 0.87 -11.15 9.08
C TYR A 164 0.93 -12.54 8.46
N GLU A 165 0.25 -12.67 7.33
CA GLU A 165 0.40 -13.77 6.38
C GLU A 165 1.37 -13.31 5.28
N LEU A 166 2.37 -14.13 4.99
CA LEU A 166 3.33 -13.87 3.92
C LEU A 166 2.68 -14.18 2.56
N ILE A 167 2.79 -13.25 1.62
CA ILE A 167 2.38 -13.46 0.22
C ILE A 167 3.62 -13.78 -0.61
N GLU A 168 4.66 -12.95 -0.51
CA GLU A 168 5.89 -13.09 -1.30
C GLU A 168 7.08 -12.50 -0.54
N ALA A 169 8.29 -13.00 -0.81
CA ALA A 169 9.52 -12.46 -0.25
C ALA A 169 10.66 -12.52 -1.27
N GLU A 170 11.49 -11.49 -1.24
CA GLU A 170 12.76 -11.38 -1.97
C GLU A 170 13.90 -11.18 -0.95
N LYS A 171 15.08 -11.73 -1.25
CA LYS A 171 16.29 -11.67 -0.44
C LYS A 171 17.46 -11.16 -1.25
#